data_AF-A0A3A4JNT6-F1
#
_entry.id   AF-A0A3A4JNT6-F1
#
_cell.length_a   1.000
_cell.length_b   1.000
_cell.length_c   1.000
_cell.angle_alpha   90.00
_cell.angle_beta   90.00
_cell.angle_gamma   90.00
#
_symmetry.space_group_name_H-M   'P 1'
#
loop_
_entity.id
_entity.type
_entity.pdbx_description
1 polymer ?
#
loop_
_entity_poly.entity_id
_entity_poly.type
_entity_poly.pdbx_seq_one_letter_code
_entity_poly.pdbx_strand_id
1 'polypeptide(L)'
;MVKLSNAIWFVVLLLGAVGCASVPKYRISFENGEYPACLKQINDTEKKAIEDQEGKDHVLVNIMAASCAVYAGDYKAADAHLGKATEVIDTGIGENRGRASLVLWESAKYFKGAIYERQAIYYYRGLINFMAGKYDKARASFNNSLLTDKQTKEEAAQEDNAATFYMLAQTYKLLNDEQNARIAIEKANEASSGNPYLTEDHLQNDNLVILIEKGGGPLKIKDSQYPQISHLLPRPEPAVLANVFIDGESQGMASSLVNWYRQGQSEGLSEADKAQIGKAVAVQLFGNLARAFTGEADTRVWDFIPDTISVFSAKMEKGPHTITLKFPEKEGYQETHYYIGVPEAGVNFVLLRNRYLKHSTIKK
;
A
#
# COMPACT_ATOMS: atom_id res chain seq x y z
N MET A 1 53.01 6.84 -49.05
CA MET A 1 52.08 7.03 -50.17
C MET A 1 51.02 5.93 -50.12
N VAL A 2 49.93 6.11 -49.36
CA VAL A 2 48.66 5.39 -49.54
C VAL A 2 47.55 6.37 -49.12
N LYS A 3 46.58 6.55 -50.01
CA LYS A 3 45.55 7.60 -50.01
C LYS A 3 44.41 7.28 -49.02
N LEU A 4 43.89 8.33 -48.39
CA LEU A 4 42.52 8.40 -47.88
C LEU A 4 41.52 8.20 -49.04
N SER A 5 40.43 7.47 -48.78
CA SER A 5 39.17 7.63 -49.51
C SER A 5 37.97 7.47 -48.57
N ASN A 6 37.11 8.49 -48.60
CA ASN A 6 35.86 8.64 -47.88
C ASN A 6 34.84 7.55 -48.23
N ALA A 7 34.12 7.03 -47.23
CA ALA A 7 32.73 6.58 -47.38
C ALA A 7 32.01 6.63 -46.02
N ILE A 8 31.11 7.60 -45.91
CA ILE A 8 30.16 7.84 -44.84
C ILE A 8 28.91 6.95 -45.10
N TRP A 9 28.16 6.64 -44.04
CA TRP A 9 26.77 6.11 -43.99
C TRP A 9 26.59 4.59 -44.00
N PHE A 10 26.34 4.00 -42.81
CA PHE A 10 24.99 3.61 -42.37
C PHE A 10 25.05 3.08 -40.92
N VAL A 11 24.66 3.93 -39.97
CA VAL A 11 24.17 3.49 -38.66
C VAL A 11 22.76 2.96 -38.90
N VAL A 12 22.59 1.64 -38.95
CA VAL A 12 21.25 1.05 -38.81
C VAL A 12 20.99 0.90 -37.33
N LEU A 13 20.37 1.95 -36.80
CA LEU A 13 19.69 2.01 -35.53
C LEU A 13 18.61 0.91 -35.46
N LEU A 14 18.95 -0.22 -34.85
CA LEU A 14 17.99 -1.21 -34.37
C LEU A 14 17.41 -0.75 -33.02
N LEU A 15 16.76 0.43 -33.01
CA LEU A 15 15.80 0.83 -31.97
C LEU A 15 14.40 0.41 -32.46
N GLY A 16 14.17 -0.90 -32.46
CA GLY A 16 12.89 -1.49 -32.83
C GLY A 16 12.20 -2.14 -31.63
N ALA A 17 11.19 -1.45 -31.10
CA ALA A 17 10.11 -2.00 -30.29
C ALA A 17 10.46 -2.67 -28.94
N VAL A 18 10.94 -1.89 -27.98
CA VAL A 18 10.52 -2.13 -26.58
C VAL A 18 9.15 -1.47 -26.45
N GLY A 19 8.08 -2.28 -26.38
CA GLY A 19 6.72 -1.80 -26.19
C GLY A 19 6.66 -0.85 -25.00
N CYS A 20 6.49 0.45 -25.27
CA CYS A 20 6.22 1.42 -24.23
C CYS A 20 4.81 1.16 -23.71
N ALA A 21 4.69 0.35 -22.66
CA ALA A 21 3.46 0.31 -21.89
C ALA A 21 3.16 1.75 -21.43
N SER A 22 2.09 2.34 -21.95
CA SER A 22 1.64 3.66 -21.55
C SER A 22 1.19 3.61 -20.10
N VAL A 23 1.61 4.57 -19.27
CA VAL A 23 1.11 4.71 -17.90
C VAL A 23 -0.42 4.86 -17.93
N PRO A 24 -1.18 4.06 -17.16
CA PRO A 24 -2.63 4.17 -17.13
C PRO A 24 -3.11 5.56 -16.67
N LYS A 25 -4.19 6.07 -17.27
CA LYS A 25 -4.73 7.40 -16.96
C LYS A 25 -5.09 7.58 -15.49
N TYR A 26 -5.62 6.54 -14.85
CA TYR A 26 -6.02 6.60 -13.44
C TYR A 26 -4.84 6.86 -12.52
N ARG A 27 -3.64 6.39 -12.90
CA ARG A 27 -2.41 6.59 -12.14
C ARG A 27 -1.97 8.05 -12.20
N ILE A 28 -2.00 8.65 -13.38
CA ILE A 28 -1.73 10.08 -13.56
C ILE A 28 -2.72 10.92 -12.73
N SER A 29 -4.01 10.56 -12.76
CA SER A 29 -5.04 11.27 -11.99
C SER A 29 -4.80 11.15 -10.48
N PHE A 30 -4.43 9.97 -9.99
CA PHE A 30 -4.07 9.76 -8.59
C PHE A 30 -2.85 10.58 -8.18
N GLU A 31 -1.78 10.54 -8.97
CA GLU A 31 -0.53 11.29 -8.73
C GLU A 31 -0.74 12.81 -8.73
N ASN A 32 -1.69 13.31 -9.52
CA ASN A 32 -2.07 14.73 -9.54
C ASN A 32 -3.04 15.13 -8.43
N GLY A 33 -3.52 14.18 -7.61
CA GLY A 33 -4.53 14.42 -6.58
C GLY A 33 -5.95 14.60 -7.13
N GLU A 34 -6.20 14.22 -8.39
CA GLU A 34 -7.51 14.24 -9.05
C GLU A 34 -8.31 12.98 -8.69
N TYR A 35 -8.51 12.74 -7.39
CA TYR A 35 -9.05 11.47 -6.87
C TYR A 35 -10.44 11.09 -7.39
N PRO A 36 -11.42 12.02 -7.54
CA PRO A 36 -12.70 11.69 -8.17
C PRO A 36 -12.55 11.24 -9.63
N ALA A 37 -11.63 11.86 -10.37
CA ALA A 37 -11.34 11.47 -11.74
C ALA A 37 -10.63 10.10 -11.79
N CYS A 38 -9.69 9.85 -10.88
CA CYS A 38 -9.09 8.52 -10.71
C CYS A 38 -10.16 7.44 -10.49
N LEU A 39 -11.03 7.63 -9.49
CA LEU A 39 -12.06 6.65 -9.13
C LEU A 39 -12.98 6.36 -10.32
N LYS A 40 -13.42 7.40 -11.03
CA LYS A 40 -14.22 7.25 -12.24
C LYS A 40 -13.50 6.42 -13.31
N GLN A 41 -12.23 6.73 -13.58
CA GLN A 41 -11.44 6.03 -14.59
C GLN A 41 -11.21 4.55 -14.24
N ILE A 42 -11.03 4.22 -12.96
CA ILE A 42 -10.90 2.83 -12.50
C ILE A 42 -12.23 2.10 -12.66
N ASN A 43 -13.35 2.69 -12.23
CA ASN A 43 -14.67 2.06 -12.37
C ASN A 43 -15.05 1.82 -13.85
N ASP A 44 -14.71 2.77 -14.73
CA ASP A 44 -14.89 2.60 -16.18
C ASP A 44 -14.02 1.46 -16.73
N THR A 45 -12.85 1.20 -16.14
CA THR A 45 -11.95 0.08 -16.49
C THR A 45 -12.45 -1.24 -15.93
N GLU A 46 -12.91 -1.27 -14.66
CA GLU A 46 -13.50 -2.43 -14.00
C GLU A 46 -14.69 -2.96 -14.80
N LYS A 47 -15.58 -2.05 -15.21
CA LYS A 47 -16.76 -2.39 -16.00
C LYS A 47 -16.40 -3.14 -17.28
N LYS A 48 -15.40 -2.65 -18.03
CA LYS A 48 -14.91 -3.32 -19.24
C LYS A 48 -14.28 -4.69 -18.93
N ALA A 49 -13.45 -4.77 -17.90
CA ALA A 49 -12.79 -6.02 -17.51
C ALA A 49 -13.78 -7.11 -17.02
N ILE A 50 -14.91 -6.71 -16.44
CA ILE A 50 -16.02 -7.60 -16.05
C ILE A 50 -16.82 -8.03 -17.29
N GLU A 51 -17.12 -7.11 -18.20
CA GLU A 51 -17.83 -7.39 -19.47
C GLU A 51 -17.03 -8.38 -20.35
N ASP A 52 -15.71 -8.32 -20.33
CA ASP A 52 -14.80 -9.18 -21.10
C ASP A 52 -14.51 -10.56 -20.43
N GLN A 53 -15.24 -10.92 -19.37
CA GLN A 53 -15.19 -12.20 -18.61
C GLN A 53 -13.86 -12.59 -17.94
N GLU A 54 -12.74 -11.90 -18.15
CA GLU A 54 -11.46 -12.37 -17.59
C GLU A 54 -11.32 -12.09 -16.09
N GLY A 55 -11.73 -10.92 -15.58
CA GLY A 55 -11.76 -10.58 -14.14
C GLY A 55 -10.54 -11.01 -13.29
N LYS A 56 -9.37 -11.17 -13.91
CA LYS A 56 -8.12 -11.65 -13.29
C LYS A 56 -7.55 -10.66 -12.29
N ASP A 57 -7.91 -9.39 -12.47
CA ASP A 57 -7.45 -8.24 -11.70
C ASP A 57 -8.51 -7.70 -10.72
N HIS A 58 -9.58 -8.46 -10.44
CA HIS A 58 -10.69 -7.97 -9.63
C HIS A 58 -10.26 -7.37 -8.28
N VAL A 59 -9.37 -8.07 -7.56
CA VAL A 59 -8.80 -7.57 -6.29
C VAL A 59 -7.99 -6.29 -6.56
N LEU A 60 -7.10 -6.29 -7.55
CA LEU A 60 -6.23 -5.15 -7.86
C LEU A 60 -7.03 -3.89 -8.22
N VAL A 61 -8.03 -4.03 -9.08
CA VAL A 61 -8.88 -2.92 -9.52
C VAL A 61 -9.65 -2.33 -8.34
N ASN A 62 -10.20 -3.18 -7.47
CA ASN A 62 -10.96 -2.73 -6.31
C ASN A 62 -10.08 -2.05 -5.26
N ILE A 63 -8.87 -2.55 -4.98
CA ILE A 63 -7.98 -1.90 -4.00
C ILE A 63 -7.45 -0.55 -4.52
N MET A 64 -7.24 -0.42 -5.82
CA MET A 64 -6.88 0.87 -6.43
C MET A 64 -8.06 1.85 -6.43
N ALA A 65 -9.28 1.38 -6.72
CA ALA A 65 -10.49 2.18 -6.59
C ALA A 65 -10.69 2.67 -5.15
N ALA A 66 -10.48 1.78 -4.17
CA ALA A 66 -10.55 2.13 -2.77
C ALA A 66 -9.57 3.24 -2.39
N SER A 67 -8.30 3.19 -2.83
CA SER A 67 -7.35 4.28 -2.61
C SER A 67 -7.87 5.60 -3.16
N CYS A 68 -8.40 5.62 -4.39
CA CYS A 68 -8.95 6.85 -4.98
C CYS A 68 -10.20 7.34 -4.22
N ALA A 69 -11.05 6.44 -3.74
CA ALA A 69 -12.21 6.79 -2.93
C ALA A 69 -11.83 7.37 -1.56
N VAL A 70 -10.83 6.81 -0.88
CA VAL A 70 -10.32 7.32 0.42
C VAL A 70 -9.92 8.78 0.31
N TYR A 71 -9.06 9.13 -0.64
CA TYR A 71 -8.59 10.52 -0.77
C TYR A 71 -9.59 11.45 -1.44
N ALA A 72 -10.64 10.90 -2.09
CA ALA A 72 -11.80 11.69 -2.51
C ALA A 72 -12.77 11.97 -1.33
N GLY A 73 -12.55 11.39 -0.15
CA GLY A 73 -13.45 11.48 1.00
C GLY A 73 -14.69 10.58 0.91
N ASP A 74 -14.77 9.71 -0.09
CA ASP A 74 -15.87 8.76 -0.27
C ASP A 74 -15.58 7.44 0.45
N TYR A 75 -15.62 7.49 1.79
CA TYR A 75 -15.38 6.32 2.65
C TYR A 75 -16.39 5.18 2.42
N LYS A 76 -17.59 5.50 1.94
CA LYS A 76 -18.61 4.50 1.61
C LYS A 76 -18.20 3.70 0.38
N ALA A 77 -17.78 4.38 -0.69
CA ALA A 77 -17.26 3.71 -1.88
C ALA A 77 -15.97 2.93 -1.55
N ALA A 78 -15.08 3.49 -0.74
CA ALA A 78 -13.85 2.82 -0.33
C ALA A 78 -14.12 1.49 0.41
N ASP A 79 -15.02 1.48 1.40
CA ASP A 79 -15.42 0.26 2.12
C ASP A 79 -16.10 -0.76 1.20
N ALA A 80 -16.91 -0.30 0.24
CA ALA A 80 -17.54 -1.19 -0.74
C ALA A 80 -16.51 -1.89 -1.65
N HIS A 81 -15.53 -1.15 -2.17
CA HIS A 81 -14.47 -1.72 -3.00
C HIS A 81 -13.56 -2.67 -2.21
N LEU A 82 -13.14 -2.29 -0.99
CA LEU A 82 -12.36 -3.19 -0.14
C LEU A 82 -13.16 -4.42 0.27
N GLY A 83 -14.48 -4.29 0.48
CA GLY A 83 -15.38 -5.41 0.71
C GLY A 83 -15.29 -6.47 -0.39
N LYS A 84 -15.44 -6.05 -1.66
CA LYS A 84 -15.29 -6.92 -2.83
C LYS A 84 -13.92 -7.59 -2.91
N ALA A 85 -12.85 -6.83 -2.62
CA ALA A 85 -11.50 -7.39 -2.58
C ALA A 85 -11.34 -8.46 -1.49
N THR A 86 -11.81 -8.18 -0.27
CA THR A 86 -11.74 -9.13 0.85
C THR A 86 -12.64 -10.35 0.65
N GLU A 87 -13.80 -10.22 0.01
CA GLU A 87 -14.66 -11.37 -0.32
C GLU A 87 -13.89 -12.40 -1.16
N VAL A 88 -13.19 -11.92 -2.18
CA VAL A 88 -12.34 -12.77 -3.03
C VAL A 88 -11.15 -13.34 -2.27
N ILE A 89 -10.51 -12.56 -1.40
CA ILE A 89 -9.36 -13.02 -0.62
C ILE A 89 -9.77 -14.11 0.39
N ASP A 90 -10.89 -13.91 1.09
CA ASP A 90 -11.38 -14.78 2.18
C ASP A 90 -12.00 -16.06 1.65
N THR A 91 -12.81 -15.97 0.58
CA THR A 91 -13.63 -17.09 0.11
C THR A 91 -13.10 -17.75 -1.16
N GLY A 92 -12.18 -17.08 -1.88
CA GLY A 92 -11.78 -17.46 -3.23
C GLY A 92 -12.88 -17.26 -4.30
N ILE A 93 -14.00 -16.64 -3.93
CA ILE A 93 -15.17 -16.40 -4.78
C ILE A 93 -15.51 -14.91 -4.71
N GLY A 94 -15.67 -14.26 -5.86
CA GLY A 94 -16.25 -12.91 -5.91
C GLY A 94 -17.74 -12.99 -6.15
N GLU A 95 -18.48 -11.95 -5.75
CA GLU A 95 -19.94 -11.76 -5.81
C GLU A 95 -20.65 -12.26 -7.10
N ASN A 96 -19.94 -12.46 -8.21
CA ASN A 96 -20.46 -12.90 -9.50
C ASN A 96 -20.03 -14.30 -9.99
N ARG A 97 -19.39 -15.15 -9.17
CA ARG A 97 -18.86 -16.44 -9.65
C ARG A 97 -19.28 -17.61 -8.77
N GLY A 98 -20.27 -18.39 -9.22
CA GLY A 98 -20.75 -19.59 -8.52
C GLY A 98 -19.64 -20.60 -8.16
N ARG A 99 -19.94 -21.47 -7.18
CA ARG A 99 -19.08 -22.43 -6.45
C ARG A 99 -18.18 -23.38 -7.27
N ALA A 100 -18.18 -23.32 -8.60
CA ALA A 100 -17.35 -24.14 -9.48
C ALA A 100 -15.92 -23.58 -9.69
N SER A 101 -15.50 -22.60 -8.89
CA SER A 101 -14.42 -21.70 -9.27
C SER A 101 -13.06 -22.00 -8.61
N LEU A 102 -12.97 -22.56 -7.40
CA LEU A 102 -11.68 -22.72 -6.70
C LEU A 102 -10.56 -23.43 -7.52
N VAL A 103 -10.88 -24.49 -8.25
CA VAL A 103 -9.91 -25.24 -9.10
C VAL A 103 -9.51 -24.46 -10.37
N LEU A 104 -10.43 -23.65 -10.92
CA LEU A 104 -10.14 -22.76 -12.04
C LEU A 104 -9.34 -21.52 -11.58
N TRP A 105 -9.46 -21.12 -10.32
CA TRP A 105 -8.76 -19.95 -9.78
C TRP A 105 -7.27 -20.19 -9.53
N GLU A 106 -6.88 -21.39 -9.11
CA GLU A 106 -5.47 -21.77 -9.00
C GLU A 106 -4.78 -21.89 -10.36
N SER A 107 -5.53 -22.23 -11.41
CA SER A 107 -4.99 -22.37 -12.78
C SER A 107 -5.03 -21.09 -13.61
N ALA A 108 -5.87 -20.10 -13.28
CA ALA A 108 -6.11 -18.90 -14.11
C ALA A 108 -5.29 -17.64 -13.75
N LYS A 109 -4.28 -17.74 -12.85
CA LYS A 109 -3.40 -16.61 -12.45
C LYS A 109 -4.16 -15.35 -11.98
N TYR A 110 -5.18 -15.50 -11.12
CA TYR A 110 -5.84 -14.35 -10.50
C TYR A 110 -4.90 -13.58 -9.56
N PHE A 111 -4.97 -12.25 -9.58
CA PHE A 111 -4.27 -11.42 -8.62
C PHE A 111 -4.96 -11.53 -7.25
N LYS A 112 -4.19 -11.92 -6.22
CA LYS A 112 -4.66 -12.02 -4.82
C LYS A 112 -3.94 -11.04 -3.88
N GLY A 113 -2.89 -10.39 -4.35
CA GLY A 113 -1.94 -9.63 -3.54
C GLY A 113 -0.97 -10.53 -2.76
N ALA A 114 0.23 -10.02 -2.52
CA ALA A 114 1.19 -10.56 -1.54
C ALA A 114 0.63 -10.45 -0.10
N ILE A 115 1.30 -11.04 0.90
CA ILE A 115 0.79 -11.04 2.28
C ILE A 115 0.66 -9.59 2.80
N TYR A 116 1.64 -8.71 2.55
CA TYR A 116 1.71 -7.31 2.95
C TYR A 116 0.61 -6.51 2.27
N GLU A 117 0.28 -6.81 1.01
CA GLU A 117 -0.84 -6.17 0.32
C GLU A 117 -2.15 -6.58 0.96
N ARG A 118 -2.32 -7.87 1.28
CA ARG A 118 -3.52 -8.37 1.97
C ARG A 118 -3.65 -7.79 3.38
N GLN A 119 -2.55 -7.71 4.14
CA GLN A 119 -2.52 -6.99 5.42
C GLN A 119 -2.96 -5.53 5.24
N ALA A 120 -2.39 -4.83 4.27
CA ALA A 120 -2.75 -3.44 3.99
C ALA A 120 -4.22 -3.30 3.61
N ILE A 121 -4.79 -4.21 2.83
CA ILE A 121 -6.22 -4.20 2.47
C ILE A 121 -7.08 -4.21 3.73
N TYR A 122 -6.79 -5.11 4.67
CA TYR A 122 -7.52 -5.18 5.95
C TYR A 122 -7.23 -3.98 6.84
N TYR A 123 -5.99 -3.49 6.90
CA TYR A 123 -5.62 -2.28 7.63
C TYR A 123 -6.43 -1.07 7.14
N TYR A 124 -6.43 -0.81 5.83
CA TYR A 124 -7.18 0.32 5.26
C TYR A 124 -8.68 0.16 5.43
N ARG A 125 -9.21 -1.06 5.28
CA ARG A 125 -10.63 -1.32 5.54
C ARG A 125 -10.99 -1.04 7.00
N GLY A 126 -10.10 -1.41 7.92
CA GLY A 126 -10.20 -1.08 9.34
C GLY A 126 -10.20 0.43 9.58
N LEU A 127 -9.23 1.14 9.00
CA LEU A 127 -9.09 2.59 9.12
C LEU A 127 -10.30 3.35 8.57
N ILE A 128 -10.84 2.92 7.42
CA ILE A 128 -12.05 3.52 6.82
C ILE A 128 -13.27 3.29 7.72
N ASN A 129 -13.46 2.07 8.23
CA ASN A 129 -14.56 1.80 9.15
C ASN A 129 -14.39 2.54 10.49
N PHE A 130 -13.15 2.70 10.95
CA PHE A 130 -12.81 3.49 12.13
C PHE A 130 -13.19 4.96 11.94
N MET A 131 -12.76 5.60 10.84
CA MET A 131 -13.12 6.98 10.50
C MET A 131 -14.64 7.16 10.29
N ALA A 132 -15.34 6.10 9.89
CA ALA A 132 -16.80 6.09 9.76
C ALA A 132 -17.54 5.80 11.08
N GLY A 133 -16.83 5.69 12.22
CA GLY A 133 -17.41 5.39 13.54
C GLY A 133 -17.92 3.94 13.71
N LYS A 134 -17.61 3.04 12.78
CA LYS A 134 -18.02 1.63 12.80
C LYS A 134 -16.96 0.77 13.50
N TYR A 135 -16.73 1.02 14.78
CA TYR A 135 -15.60 0.47 15.54
C TYR A 135 -15.57 -1.07 15.61
N ASP A 136 -16.71 -1.75 15.66
CA ASP A 136 -16.74 -3.22 15.60
C ASP A 136 -16.21 -3.78 14.28
N LYS A 137 -16.59 -3.15 13.16
CA LYS A 137 -16.09 -3.53 11.82
C LYS A 137 -14.62 -3.17 11.67
N ALA A 138 -14.22 -2.05 12.25
CA ALA A 138 -12.82 -1.62 12.28
C ALA A 138 -11.97 -2.66 13.01
N ARG A 139 -12.34 -3.02 14.25
CA ARG A 139 -11.69 -4.04 15.06
C ARG A 139 -11.57 -5.37 14.31
N ALA A 140 -12.66 -5.84 13.70
CA ALA A 140 -12.64 -7.09 12.93
C ALA A 140 -11.65 -7.04 11.76
N SER A 141 -11.63 -5.92 11.02
CA SER A 141 -10.71 -5.73 9.91
C SER A 141 -9.26 -5.67 10.38
N PHE A 142 -8.95 -4.93 11.45
CA PHE A 142 -7.59 -4.88 11.98
C PHE A 142 -7.12 -6.25 12.51
N ASN A 143 -8.00 -7.02 13.16
CA ASN A 143 -7.66 -8.39 13.55
C ASN A 143 -7.37 -9.29 12.32
N ASN A 144 -8.11 -9.14 11.22
CA ASN A 144 -7.80 -9.85 9.97
C ASN A 144 -6.46 -9.42 9.35
N SER A 145 -6.06 -8.16 9.53
CA SER A 145 -4.71 -7.70 9.16
C SER A 145 -3.64 -8.50 9.92
N LEU A 146 -3.75 -8.58 11.25
CA LEU A 146 -2.82 -9.35 12.09
C LEU A 146 -2.85 -10.86 11.80
N LEU A 147 -4.03 -11.43 11.52
CA LEU A 147 -4.15 -12.85 11.13
C LEU A 147 -3.49 -13.12 9.77
N THR A 148 -3.54 -12.16 8.86
CA THR A 148 -2.85 -12.24 7.57
C THR A 148 -1.33 -12.16 7.77
N ASP A 149 -0.87 -11.29 8.66
CA ASP A 149 0.55 -11.14 8.99
C ASP A 149 1.18 -12.41 9.56
N LYS A 150 0.43 -13.21 10.32
CA LYS A 150 0.89 -14.53 10.81
C LYS A 150 1.19 -15.55 9.69
N GLN A 151 0.84 -15.24 8.44
CA GLN A 151 1.20 -16.06 7.28
C GLN A 151 2.62 -15.76 6.78
N THR A 152 3.25 -14.68 7.24
CA THR A 152 4.65 -14.32 6.96
C THR A 152 5.57 -15.44 7.45
N LYS A 153 6.55 -15.83 6.64
CA LYS A 153 7.42 -16.98 6.94
C LYS A 153 8.46 -16.68 8.00
N GLU A 154 8.98 -15.46 8.01
CA GLU A 154 9.92 -15.02 9.02
C GLU A 154 9.15 -14.74 10.32
N GLU A 155 9.26 -15.66 11.30
CA GLU A 155 8.57 -15.54 12.59
C GLU A 155 8.93 -14.24 13.33
N ALA A 156 10.17 -13.74 13.15
CA ALA A 156 10.62 -12.47 13.72
C ALA A 156 9.95 -11.24 13.11
N ALA A 157 9.30 -11.40 11.94
CA ALA A 157 8.54 -10.37 11.25
C ALA A 157 7.03 -10.64 11.27
N GLN A 158 6.57 -11.52 12.17
CA GLN A 158 5.15 -11.67 12.48
C GLN A 158 4.78 -10.74 13.64
N GLU A 159 3.58 -10.18 13.60
CA GLU A 159 3.09 -9.21 14.60
C GLU A 159 3.99 -7.97 14.76
N ASP A 160 4.68 -7.55 13.70
CA ASP A 160 5.56 -6.36 13.70
C ASP A 160 4.89 -5.10 13.08
N ASN A 161 3.61 -5.21 12.73
CA ASN A 161 2.83 -4.11 12.15
C ASN A 161 2.30 -3.16 13.24
N ALA A 162 3.15 -2.26 13.73
CA ALA A 162 2.79 -1.30 14.79
C ALA A 162 1.60 -0.40 14.40
N ALA A 163 1.41 -0.10 13.12
CA ALA A 163 0.26 0.67 12.65
C ALA A 163 -1.07 -0.03 12.96
N THR A 164 -1.14 -1.34 12.76
CA THR A 164 -2.36 -2.12 13.01
C THR A 164 -2.64 -2.20 14.51
N PHE A 165 -1.64 -2.45 15.34
CA PHE A 165 -1.79 -2.48 16.79
C PHE A 165 -2.17 -1.10 17.36
N TYR A 166 -1.56 -0.03 16.88
CA TYR A 166 -1.90 1.33 17.28
C TYR A 166 -3.38 1.64 17.00
N MET A 167 -3.86 1.33 15.80
CA MET A 167 -5.27 1.55 15.46
C MET A 167 -6.23 0.62 16.22
N LEU A 168 -5.82 -0.61 16.56
CA LEU A 168 -6.57 -1.48 17.46
C LEU A 168 -6.68 -0.87 18.86
N ALA A 169 -5.60 -0.31 19.41
CA ALA A 169 -5.62 0.35 20.71
C ALA A 169 -6.64 1.50 20.74
N GLN A 170 -6.61 2.35 19.71
CA GLN A 170 -7.58 3.44 19.53
C GLN A 170 -9.02 2.91 19.40
N THR A 171 -9.20 1.81 18.67
CA THR A 171 -10.51 1.17 18.49
C THR A 171 -11.05 0.60 19.81
N TYR A 172 -10.23 -0.10 20.58
CA TYR A 172 -10.60 -0.64 21.88
C TYR A 172 -10.94 0.46 22.88
N LYS A 173 -10.17 1.56 22.89
CA LYS A 173 -10.48 2.75 23.70
C LYS A 173 -11.90 3.26 23.40
N LEU A 174 -12.26 3.40 22.12
CA LEU A 174 -13.58 3.89 21.71
C LEU A 174 -14.71 2.87 21.94
N LEU A 175 -14.37 1.58 22.11
CA LEU A 175 -15.29 0.53 22.52
C LEU A 175 -15.39 0.38 24.06
N ASN A 176 -14.69 1.22 24.83
CA ASN A 176 -14.57 1.13 26.29
C ASN A 176 -13.96 -0.20 26.79
N ASP A 177 -13.05 -0.77 26.02
CA ASP A 177 -12.30 -1.99 26.36
C ASP A 177 -10.86 -1.62 26.75
N GLU A 178 -10.70 -1.03 27.93
CA GLU A 178 -9.42 -0.46 28.39
C GLU A 178 -8.30 -1.49 28.48
N GLN A 179 -8.61 -2.72 28.89
CA GLN A 179 -7.62 -3.78 29.01
C GLN A 179 -7.02 -4.15 27.65
N ASN A 180 -7.86 -4.37 26.64
CA ASN A 180 -7.36 -4.67 25.29
C ASN A 180 -6.73 -3.44 24.63
N ALA A 181 -7.17 -2.22 24.98
CA ALA A 181 -6.52 -0.99 24.52
C ALA A 181 -5.07 -0.89 25.03
N ARG A 182 -4.84 -1.19 26.32
CA ARG A 182 -3.49 -1.24 26.91
C ARG A 182 -2.61 -2.30 26.25
N ILE A 183 -3.11 -3.52 26.12
CA ILE A 183 -2.35 -4.62 25.49
C ILE A 183 -1.99 -4.24 24.04
N ALA A 184 -2.92 -3.64 23.29
CA ALA A 184 -2.68 -3.26 21.91
C ALA A 184 -1.64 -2.13 21.78
N ILE A 185 -1.62 -1.13 22.68
CA ILE A 185 -0.61 -0.06 22.62
C ILE A 185 0.77 -0.56 23.04
N GLU A 186 0.84 -1.49 24.01
CA GLU A 186 2.09 -2.18 24.38
C GLU A 186 2.67 -2.94 23.18
N LYS A 187 1.85 -3.72 22.48
CA LYS A 187 2.27 -4.42 21.24
C LYS A 187 2.70 -3.47 20.13
N ALA A 188 2.02 -2.33 19.98
CA ALA A 188 2.43 -1.32 19.02
C ALA A 188 3.84 -0.79 19.34
N ASN A 189 4.11 -0.51 20.62
CA ASN A 189 5.43 -0.07 21.07
C ASN A 189 6.49 -1.16 20.94
N GLU A 190 6.17 -2.43 21.18
CA GLU A 190 7.10 -3.54 20.93
C GLU A 190 7.51 -3.58 19.44
N ALA A 191 6.52 -3.53 18.54
CA ALA A 191 6.72 -3.54 17.10
C ALA A 191 7.44 -2.29 16.55
N SER A 192 7.34 -1.15 17.25
CA SER A 192 8.03 0.11 16.90
C SER A 192 8.70 0.71 18.14
N SER A 193 9.69 -0.02 18.65
CA SER A 193 10.38 0.34 19.89
C SER A 193 10.99 1.74 19.82
N GLY A 194 10.68 2.58 20.82
CA GLY A 194 11.16 3.95 20.91
C GLY A 194 10.31 4.98 20.16
N ASN A 195 9.16 4.58 19.60
CA ASN A 195 8.19 5.52 19.06
C ASN A 195 7.52 6.31 20.21
N PRO A 196 7.67 7.64 20.26
CA PRO A 196 7.22 8.42 21.41
C PRO A 196 5.70 8.47 21.56
N TYR A 197 4.94 8.20 20.48
CA TYR A 197 3.49 8.28 20.45
C TYR A 197 2.80 6.96 20.84
N LEU A 198 3.57 5.89 21.04
CA LEU A 198 3.05 4.56 21.38
C LEU A 198 3.05 4.33 22.89
N THR A 199 2.41 5.23 23.62
CA THR A 199 2.30 5.16 25.09
C THR A 199 0.85 5.25 25.54
N GLU A 200 0.56 4.75 26.74
CA GLU A 200 -0.77 4.89 27.34
C GLU A 200 -1.12 6.36 27.61
N ASP A 201 -0.13 7.21 27.91
CA ASP A 201 -0.35 8.65 28.10
C ASP A 201 -0.88 9.31 26.83
N HIS A 202 -0.20 9.12 25.70
CA HIS A 202 -0.66 9.61 24.40
C HIS A 202 -2.00 8.99 23.99
N LEU A 203 -2.19 7.69 24.21
CA LEU A 203 -3.45 7.01 23.93
C LEU A 203 -4.61 7.64 24.71
N GLN A 204 -4.42 8.02 25.98
CA GLN A 204 -5.49 8.53 26.83
C GLN A 204 -5.74 10.03 26.64
N ASN A 205 -4.68 10.83 26.53
CA ASN A 205 -4.75 12.28 26.70
C ASN A 205 -4.76 13.09 25.41
N ASP A 206 -4.31 12.52 24.28
CA ASP A 206 -4.31 13.24 23.01
C ASP A 206 -5.71 13.33 22.41
N ASN A 207 -6.00 14.46 21.77
CA ASN A 207 -7.26 14.74 21.08
C ASN A 207 -7.07 15.06 19.59
N LEU A 208 -5.83 15.01 19.12
CA LEU A 208 -5.47 15.08 17.71
C LEU A 208 -4.50 13.95 17.38
N VAL A 209 -4.86 13.12 16.40
CA VAL A 209 -4.01 12.08 15.83
C VAL A 209 -3.89 12.31 14.33
N ILE A 210 -2.65 12.40 13.85
CA ILE A 210 -2.33 12.59 12.43
C ILE A 210 -1.58 11.35 11.94
N LEU A 211 -2.19 10.63 11.01
CA LEU A 211 -1.53 9.58 10.25
C LEU A 211 -0.95 10.20 8.98
N ILE A 212 0.36 10.06 8.77
CA ILE A 212 1.08 10.69 7.67
C ILE A 212 1.64 9.60 6.75
N GLU A 213 1.02 9.46 5.59
CA GLU A 213 1.42 8.53 4.54
C GLU A 213 2.46 9.16 3.61
N LYS A 214 3.53 8.43 3.31
CA LYS A 214 4.65 8.92 2.49
C LYS A 214 5.09 7.83 1.51
N GLY A 215 5.61 8.22 0.36
CA GLY A 215 6.10 7.29 -0.66
C GLY A 215 5.00 6.60 -1.45
N GLY A 216 5.44 5.88 -2.48
CA GLY A 216 4.65 4.84 -3.12
C GLY A 216 5.16 3.47 -2.66
N GLY A 217 4.25 2.52 -2.52
CA GLY A 217 4.56 1.16 -2.15
C GLY A 217 5.55 0.48 -3.09
N PRO A 218 6.01 -0.72 -2.77
CA PRO A 218 7.08 -1.36 -3.52
C PRO A 218 6.76 -1.57 -5.00
N LEU A 219 7.80 -1.61 -5.81
CA LEU A 219 7.71 -2.08 -7.19
C LEU A 219 7.97 -3.58 -7.22
N LYS A 220 7.20 -4.29 -8.03
CA LYS A 220 7.44 -5.70 -8.30
C LYS A 220 8.00 -5.85 -9.70
N ILE A 221 9.27 -6.27 -9.80
CA ILE A 221 9.97 -6.44 -11.08
C ILE A 221 10.34 -7.91 -11.29
N LYS A 222 10.57 -8.31 -12.55
CA LYS A 222 11.09 -9.64 -12.87
C LYS A 222 12.60 -9.67 -12.65
N ASP A 223 13.10 -10.83 -12.26
CA ASP A 223 14.53 -11.10 -12.32
C ASP A 223 15.01 -11.09 -13.78
N SER A 224 16.19 -10.52 -14.02
CA SER A 224 16.74 -10.35 -15.37
C SER A 224 17.24 -11.66 -15.98
N GLN A 225 17.70 -12.60 -15.17
CA GLN A 225 18.16 -13.92 -15.59
C GLN A 225 17.04 -14.97 -15.54
N TYR A 226 16.11 -14.80 -14.60
CA TYR A 226 15.05 -15.77 -14.31
C TYR A 226 13.67 -15.10 -14.31
N PRO A 227 13.03 -14.79 -15.46
CA PRO A 227 11.81 -13.98 -15.55
C PRO A 227 10.56 -14.55 -14.84
N GLN A 228 10.63 -15.79 -14.36
CA GLN A 228 9.69 -16.45 -13.46
C GLN A 228 9.83 -16.03 -11.99
N ILE A 229 10.95 -15.44 -11.60
CA ILE A 229 11.17 -14.88 -10.27
C ILE A 229 10.84 -13.39 -10.31
N SER A 230 10.23 -12.89 -9.23
CA SER A 230 10.02 -11.46 -9.03
C SER A 230 10.72 -10.95 -7.78
N HIS A 231 11.13 -9.69 -7.82
CA HIS A 231 11.76 -8.98 -6.72
C HIS A 231 10.93 -7.76 -6.34
N LEU A 232 10.89 -7.47 -5.04
CA LEU A 232 10.39 -6.20 -4.55
C LEU A 232 11.53 -5.18 -4.49
N LEU A 233 11.30 -4.01 -5.08
CA LEU A 233 12.18 -2.87 -5.00
C LEU A 233 11.48 -1.72 -4.26
N PRO A 234 12.21 -0.93 -3.46
CA PRO A 234 11.65 0.27 -2.86
C PRO A 234 11.43 1.31 -3.97
N ARG A 235 10.44 2.18 -3.80
CA ARG A 235 10.35 3.40 -4.60
C ARG A 235 11.13 4.50 -3.89
N PRO A 236 12.04 5.21 -4.57
CA PRO A 236 12.72 6.34 -3.98
C PRO A 236 11.70 7.38 -3.52
N GLU A 237 11.64 7.63 -2.22
CA GLU A 237 10.88 8.72 -1.60
C GLU A 237 11.88 9.60 -0.84
N PRO A 238 12.16 10.82 -1.33
CA PRO A 238 13.05 11.72 -0.60
C PRO A 238 12.44 12.24 0.70
N ALA A 239 11.11 12.24 0.86
CA ALA A 239 10.44 12.76 2.04
C ALA A 239 10.16 11.65 3.08
N VAL A 240 11.19 11.21 3.80
CA VAL A 240 11.10 10.10 4.76
C VAL A 240 10.61 10.55 6.13
N LEU A 241 11.07 11.71 6.61
CA LEU A 241 10.71 12.29 7.90
C LEU A 241 9.72 13.45 7.72
N ALA A 242 8.80 13.61 8.67
CA ALA A 242 7.85 14.72 8.69
C ALA A 242 7.95 15.47 10.03
N ASN A 243 8.41 16.72 9.99
CA ASN A 243 8.31 17.63 11.12
C ASN A 243 6.94 18.31 11.09
N VAL A 244 6.19 18.20 12.20
CA VAL A 244 4.82 18.72 12.32
C VAL A 244 4.86 20.09 12.97
N PHE A 245 4.26 21.06 12.28
CA PHE A 245 4.00 22.39 12.81
C PHE A 245 2.49 22.56 12.98
N ILE A 246 2.06 23.09 14.12
CA ILE A 246 0.67 23.45 14.38
C ILE A 246 0.63 24.93 14.70
N ASP A 247 -0.18 25.68 13.95
CA ASP A 247 -0.32 27.15 14.04
C ASP A 247 1.01 27.92 13.95
N GLY A 248 1.95 27.35 13.19
CA GLY A 248 3.29 27.93 12.99
C GLY A 248 4.33 27.47 14.01
N GLU A 249 3.93 26.80 15.09
CA GLU A 249 4.83 26.30 16.12
C GLU A 249 5.26 24.86 15.84
N SER A 250 6.55 24.56 15.99
CA SER A 250 7.10 23.21 15.81
C SER A 250 6.65 22.31 16.96
N GLN A 251 5.95 21.24 16.64
CA GLN A 251 5.47 20.25 17.61
C GLN A 251 6.37 19.01 17.68
N GLY A 252 7.26 18.82 16.71
CA GLY A 252 8.21 17.71 16.67
C GLY A 252 7.98 16.78 15.49
N MET A 253 8.74 15.67 15.48
CA MET A 253 8.77 14.74 14.35
C MET A 253 7.69 13.67 14.50
N ALA A 254 6.95 13.43 13.43
CA ALA A 254 6.15 12.22 13.32
C ALA A 254 7.05 10.98 13.30
N SER A 255 6.57 9.88 13.89
CA SER A 255 7.34 8.65 14.02
C SER A 255 6.70 7.51 13.21
N SER A 256 7.52 6.64 12.62
CA SER A 256 7.05 5.56 11.75
C SER A 256 6.24 4.51 12.51
N LEU A 257 5.11 4.09 11.94
CA LEU A 257 4.30 2.98 12.42
C LEU A 257 4.47 1.72 11.55
N VAL A 258 4.63 1.88 10.25
CA VAL A 258 4.83 0.74 9.33
C VAL A 258 5.60 1.20 8.10
N ASN A 259 6.41 0.29 7.56
CA ASN A 259 7.01 0.38 6.23
C ASN A 259 6.56 -0.84 5.41
N TRP A 260 5.71 -0.62 4.41
CA TRP A 260 5.11 -1.70 3.61
C TRP A 260 6.12 -2.40 2.71
N TYR A 261 7.20 -1.72 2.29
CA TYR A 261 8.29 -2.38 1.58
C TYR A 261 8.99 -3.41 2.49
N ARG A 262 9.32 -3.05 3.73
CA ARG A 262 9.91 -3.98 4.71
C ARG A 262 9.00 -5.16 4.99
N GLN A 263 7.69 -4.94 5.19
CA GLN A 263 6.71 -6.03 5.32
C GLN A 263 6.75 -6.96 4.12
N GLY A 264 6.86 -6.42 2.90
CA GLY A 264 6.95 -7.25 1.70
C GLY A 264 8.26 -8.02 1.59
N GLN A 265 9.37 -7.51 2.12
CA GLN A 265 10.66 -8.21 2.10
C GLN A 265 10.69 -9.40 3.06
N SER A 266 10.05 -9.29 4.24
CA SER A 266 10.06 -10.34 5.28
C SER A 266 9.13 -11.52 4.99
N GLU A 267 8.25 -11.43 3.99
CA GLU A 267 7.41 -12.55 3.54
C GLU A 267 8.21 -13.77 3.08
N GLY A 268 9.44 -13.53 2.59
CA GLY A 268 10.20 -14.51 1.84
C GLY A 268 9.53 -14.88 0.51
N LEU A 269 10.17 -15.79 -0.24
CA LEU A 269 9.61 -16.28 -1.51
C LEU A 269 8.27 -16.98 -1.28
N SER A 270 7.24 -16.63 -2.07
CA SER A 270 5.94 -17.31 -2.00
C SER A 270 6.09 -18.79 -2.38
N GLU A 271 5.13 -19.65 -2.00
CA GLU A 271 5.18 -21.07 -2.44
C GLU A 271 5.11 -21.20 -3.97
N ALA A 272 4.45 -20.25 -4.64
CA ALA A 272 4.49 -20.16 -6.10
C ALA A 272 5.90 -19.83 -6.61
N ASP A 273 6.60 -18.88 -5.98
CA ASP A 273 7.98 -18.52 -6.34
C ASP A 273 8.94 -19.69 -6.07
N LYS A 274 8.83 -20.39 -4.94
CA LYS A 274 9.62 -21.59 -4.63
C LYS A 274 9.39 -22.70 -5.65
N ALA A 275 8.13 -22.96 -6.00
CA ALA A 275 7.79 -23.95 -7.01
C ALA A 275 8.32 -23.55 -8.40
N GLN A 276 8.31 -22.25 -8.72
CA GLN A 276 8.87 -21.73 -9.98
C GLN A 276 10.41 -21.77 -10.00
N ILE A 277 11.08 -21.51 -8.89
CA ILE A 277 12.54 -21.68 -8.74
C ILE A 277 12.92 -23.15 -8.90
N GLY A 278 12.22 -24.06 -8.20
CA GLY A 278 12.46 -25.49 -8.35
C GLY A 278 12.26 -25.97 -9.79
N LYS A 279 11.26 -25.43 -10.49
CA LYS A 279 11.02 -25.69 -11.93
C LYS A 279 12.12 -25.10 -12.82
N ALA A 280 12.59 -23.89 -12.53
CA ALA A 280 13.66 -23.23 -13.30
C ALA A 280 14.98 -24.00 -13.22
N VAL A 281 15.37 -24.46 -12.03
CA VAL A 281 16.55 -25.30 -11.81
C VAL A 281 16.42 -26.62 -12.57
N ALA A 282 15.22 -27.23 -12.59
CA ALA A 282 14.97 -28.46 -13.33
C ALA A 282 15.09 -28.28 -14.86
N VAL A 283 14.66 -27.14 -15.41
CA VAL A 283 14.83 -26.81 -16.83
C VAL A 283 16.31 -26.69 -17.20
N GLN A 284 17.12 -26.10 -16.31
CA GLN A 284 18.57 -25.92 -16.52
C GLN A 284 19.35 -27.25 -16.50
N LEU A 285 18.89 -28.21 -15.69
CA LEU A 285 19.53 -29.54 -15.57
C LEU A 285 19.10 -30.54 -16.67
N PHE A 286 17.87 -30.43 -17.18
CA PHE A 286 17.29 -31.47 -18.04
C PHE A 286 16.93 -31.05 -19.47
N GLY A 287 17.31 -29.85 -19.92
CA GLY A 287 17.53 -29.43 -21.31
C GLY A 287 16.36 -29.49 -22.33
N ASN A 288 15.46 -30.47 -22.24
CA ASN A 288 14.46 -30.81 -23.25
C ASN A 288 13.04 -31.00 -22.68
N LEU A 289 12.80 -30.78 -21.38
CA LEU A 289 11.45 -30.74 -20.81
C LEU A 289 10.79 -29.34 -20.94
N ALA A 290 11.05 -28.67 -22.05
CA ALA A 290 10.92 -27.20 -22.20
C ALA A 290 9.54 -26.68 -22.62
N ARG A 291 8.56 -27.54 -22.95
CA ARG A 291 7.27 -27.07 -23.50
C ARG A 291 6.17 -26.79 -22.47
N ALA A 292 6.32 -27.17 -21.21
CA ALA A 292 5.26 -27.05 -20.22
C ALA A 292 5.34 -25.81 -19.29
N PHE A 293 6.39 -24.98 -19.40
CA PHE A 293 6.68 -23.96 -18.39
C PHE A 293 7.12 -22.62 -18.97
N THR A 294 6.18 -21.90 -19.60
CA THR A 294 6.37 -20.58 -20.26
C THR A 294 5.83 -19.39 -19.44
N GLY A 295 5.56 -19.56 -18.15
CA GLY A 295 4.92 -18.53 -17.33
C GLY A 295 5.91 -17.54 -16.74
N GLU A 296 5.79 -16.26 -17.11
CA GLU A 296 6.50 -15.16 -16.44
C GLU A 296 5.91 -14.87 -15.05
N ALA A 297 6.73 -14.27 -14.17
CA ALA A 297 6.31 -13.85 -12.85
C ALA A 297 5.20 -12.79 -12.94
N ASP A 298 4.26 -12.85 -12.00
CA ASP A 298 3.23 -11.83 -11.87
C ASP A 298 3.81 -10.56 -11.23
N THR A 299 3.95 -9.50 -12.02
CA THR A 299 4.47 -8.19 -11.58
C THR A 299 3.38 -7.20 -11.21
N ARG A 300 2.12 -7.62 -11.17
CA ARG A 300 1.04 -6.77 -10.65
C ARG A 300 1.29 -6.47 -9.18
N VAL A 301 0.95 -5.25 -8.77
CA VAL A 301 1.13 -4.73 -7.41
C VAL A 301 0.14 -3.59 -7.16
N TRP A 302 -0.28 -3.40 -5.91
CA TRP A 302 -1.06 -2.26 -5.47
C TRP A 302 -0.23 -0.98 -5.54
N ASP A 303 -0.38 -0.28 -6.65
CA ASP A 303 0.46 0.87 -7.01
C ASP A 303 0.27 2.10 -6.10
N PHE A 304 -0.83 2.15 -5.34
CA PHE A 304 -1.31 3.32 -4.58
C PHE A 304 -1.14 3.22 -3.06
N ILE A 305 -0.75 2.04 -2.55
CA ILE A 305 -0.35 1.93 -1.15
C ILE A 305 0.85 2.88 -0.90
N PRO A 306 0.94 3.57 0.24
CA PRO A 306 2.14 4.32 0.57
C PRO A 306 3.31 3.38 0.88
N ASP A 307 4.53 3.92 0.92
CA ASP A 307 5.67 3.16 1.44
C ASP A 307 5.62 3.10 2.97
N THR A 308 5.39 4.26 3.61
CA THR A 308 5.35 4.35 5.08
C THR A 308 4.10 5.06 5.57
N ILE A 309 3.68 4.68 6.77
CA ILE A 309 2.71 5.42 7.58
C ILE A 309 3.42 5.83 8.86
N SER A 310 3.39 7.11 9.18
CA SER A 310 3.88 7.66 10.45
C SER A 310 2.72 8.22 11.26
N VAL A 311 2.91 8.35 12.56
CA VAL A 311 1.97 9.01 13.46
C VAL A 311 2.61 10.23 14.11
N PHE A 312 1.79 11.26 14.28
CA PHE A 312 1.99 12.31 15.25
C PHE A 312 0.69 12.40 16.06
N SER A 313 0.79 12.51 17.38
CA SER A 313 -0.37 12.77 18.22
C SER A 313 -0.04 13.80 19.29
N ALA A 314 -1.03 14.61 19.64
CA ALA A 314 -0.90 15.65 20.64
C ALA A 314 -2.24 16.00 21.27
N LYS A 315 -2.16 16.56 22.47
CA LYS A 315 -3.24 17.29 23.11
C LYS A 315 -3.21 18.75 22.69
N MET A 316 -4.27 19.19 22.05
CA MET A 316 -4.44 20.53 21.49
C MET A 316 -5.65 21.24 22.11
N GLU A 317 -5.65 22.57 22.03
CA GLU A 317 -6.86 23.34 22.32
C GLU A 317 -7.98 22.97 21.35
N LYS A 318 -9.24 23.15 21.76
CA LYS A 318 -10.38 22.91 20.87
C LYS A 318 -10.47 24.03 19.83
N GLY A 319 -10.86 23.68 18.60
CA GLY A 319 -11.05 24.64 17.52
C GLY A 319 -10.28 24.30 16.25
N PRO A 320 -10.29 25.19 15.25
CA PRO A 320 -9.59 24.98 14.00
C PRO A 320 -8.10 25.29 14.14
N HIS A 321 -7.26 24.37 13.65
CA HIS A 321 -5.81 24.52 13.60
C HIS A 321 -5.29 24.45 12.17
N THR A 322 -4.14 25.08 11.94
CA THR A 322 -3.37 24.95 10.69
C THR A 322 -2.19 24.01 10.91
N ILE A 323 -2.16 22.91 10.16
CA ILE A 323 -1.09 21.91 10.26
C ILE A 323 -0.16 22.08 9.06
N THR A 324 1.14 22.22 9.30
CA THR A 324 2.16 22.22 8.25
C THR A 324 3.15 21.08 8.47
N LEU A 325 3.27 20.22 7.46
CA LEU A 325 4.27 19.16 7.41
C LEU A 325 5.49 19.69 6.64
N LYS A 326 6.66 19.67 7.28
CA LYS A 326 7.94 19.97 6.61
C LYS A 326 8.78 18.71 6.53
N PHE A 327 9.43 18.49 5.38
CA PHE A 327 10.20 17.29 5.10
C PHE A 327 11.69 17.67 5.02
N PRO A 328 12.49 17.47 6.10
CA PRO A 328 13.84 18.01 6.21
C PRO A 328 14.79 17.61 5.08
N GLU A 329 14.60 16.41 4.54
CA GLU A 329 15.40 15.85 3.44
C GLU A 329 15.16 16.57 2.11
N LYS A 330 14.09 17.37 2.03
CA LYS A 330 13.74 18.16 0.87
C LYS A 330 13.51 19.62 1.24
N GLU A 331 14.59 20.38 1.17
CA GLU A 331 14.58 21.82 1.42
C GLU A 331 13.49 22.53 0.59
N GLY A 332 12.70 23.37 1.27
CA GLY A 332 11.60 24.14 0.66
C GLY A 332 10.31 23.36 0.38
N TYR A 333 10.28 22.04 0.57
CA TYR A 333 9.04 21.26 0.43
C TYR A 333 8.27 21.19 1.75
N GLN A 334 7.02 21.68 1.71
CA GLN A 334 6.09 21.61 2.83
C GLN A 334 4.66 21.46 2.33
N GLU A 335 3.81 20.84 3.15
CA GLU A 335 2.39 20.72 2.91
C GLU A 335 1.61 21.36 4.04
N THR A 336 0.71 22.29 3.72
CA THR A 336 -0.13 22.97 4.72
C THR A 336 -1.59 22.58 4.55
N HIS A 337 -2.21 22.20 5.66
CA HIS A 337 -3.59 21.78 5.79
C HIS A 337 -4.29 22.75 6.75
N TYR A 338 -5.31 23.43 6.25
CA TYR A 338 -6.06 24.44 7.01
C TYR A 338 -7.32 23.85 7.62
N TYR A 339 -7.81 24.47 8.69
CA TYR A 339 -9.09 24.16 9.32
C TYR A 339 -9.21 22.72 9.83
N ILE A 340 -8.11 22.17 10.36
CA ILE A 340 -8.14 20.88 11.04
C ILE A 340 -8.78 21.09 12.41
N GLY A 341 -10.02 20.62 12.57
CA GLY A 341 -10.78 20.80 13.81
C GLY A 341 -10.32 19.86 14.92
N VAL A 342 -10.07 20.40 16.10
CA VAL A 342 -9.90 19.63 17.35
C VAL A 342 -11.21 19.72 18.13
N PRO A 343 -11.83 18.58 18.49
CA PRO A 343 -13.17 18.56 19.06
C PRO A 343 -13.16 18.97 20.54
N GLU A 344 -14.34 19.34 21.08
CA GLU A 344 -14.48 19.59 22.53
C GLU A 344 -14.33 18.33 23.37
N ALA A 345 -14.71 17.18 22.81
CA ALA A 345 -14.60 15.87 23.43
C ALA A 345 -14.26 14.82 22.38
N GLY A 346 -13.48 13.82 22.78
CA GLY A 346 -12.98 12.78 21.89
C GLY A 346 -11.71 13.18 21.15
N VAL A 347 -11.44 12.49 20.06
CA VAL A 347 -10.19 12.61 19.28
C VAL A 347 -10.55 12.83 17.82
N ASN A 348 -9.89 13.79 17.17
CA ASN A 348 -9.93 13.89 15.71
C ASN A 348 -8.77 13.09 15.10
N PHE A 349 -9.11 12.24 14.13
CA PHE A 349 -8.16 11.45 13.36
C PHE A 349 -8.06 12.01 11.96
N VAL A 350 -6.84 12.35 11.54
CA VAL A 350 -6.57 12.95 10.25
C VAL A 350 -5.61 12.06 9.48
N LEU A 351 -6.03 11.61 8.29
CA LEU A 351 -5.16 10.92 7.35
C LEU A 351 -4.62 11.93 6.33
N LEU A 352 -3.32 12.19 6.39
CA LEU A 352 -2.62 13.08 5.46
C LEU A 352 -1.70 12.24 4.57
N ARG A 353 -1.88 12.36 3.26
CA ARG A 353 -0.96 11.78 2.29
C ARG A 353 -0.05 12.85 1.73
N ASN A 354 1.25 12.64 1.89
CA ASN A 354 2.25 13.41 1.17
C ASN A 354 2.08 13.18 -0.34
N ARG A 355 1.87 14.27 -1.08
CA ARG A 355 1.60 14.28 -2.53
C ARG A 355 2.86 14.43 -3.36
N TYR A 356 4.02 14.08 -2.81
CA TYR A 356 5.28 14.14 -3.53
C TYR A 356 5.41 13.03 -4.58
N LEU A 357 4.72 13.20 -5.71
CA LEU A 357 4.93 12.43 -6.94
C LEU A 357 5.17 13.34 -8.16
N LYS A 358 5.35 14.66 -7.93
CA LYS A 358 5.79 15.56 -9.00
C LYS A 358 7.29 15.37 -9.28
N HIS A 359 7.56 14.67 -10.37
CA HIS A 359 8.76 14.77 -11.24
C HIS A 359 10.01 13.97 -10.85
N SER A 360 9.88 12.72 -10.40
CA SER A 360 10.90 11.73 -10.76
C SER A 360 10.51 11.11 -12.10
N THR A 361 10.61 11.89 -13.17
CA THR A 361 10.86 11.30 -14.49
C THR A 361 12.11 10.46 -14.32
N ILE A 362 11.93 9.14 -14.15
CA ILE A 362 12.98 8.19 -14.48
C ILE A 362 13.23 8.48 -15.96
N LYS A 363 14.28 9.27 -16.25
CA LYS A 363 14.85 9.28 -17.60
C LYS A 363 15.21 7.81 -17.85
N LYS A 364 14.43 7.19 -18.72
CA LYS A 364 14.68 5.84 -19.22
C LYS A 364 16.08 5.73 -19.78
#